data_AF-A0AB34TD79-F1
#
_entry.id   AF-A0AB34TD79-F1
#
_cell.length_a   1.000
_cell.length_b   1.000
_cell.length_c   1.000
_cell.angle_alpha   90.00
_cell.angle_beta   90.00
_cell.angle_gamma   90.00
#
_symmetry.space_group_name_H-M   'P 1'
#
loop_
_entity.id
_entity.type
_entity.pdbx_description
1 polymer ?
#
loop_
_entity_poly.entity_id
_entity_poly.type
_entity_poly.pdbx_seq_one_letter_code
_entity_poly.pdbx_strand_id
1 'polypeptide(L)'
;MRVLINGAALVAGLLFASTEAAASSSPNPTFLYEEVSVPGESMDEFVARISPKAIEVTEARRVSICGAIGQADDRFSIRLGTSNTWKSCDIDLSDTVAGYASTGVTFHTTTSDEGSQRGFSAENFKRARGYVAFGKYVRYQEGRTKDRLISSP
;
A
#
# COMPACT_ATOMS: atom_id res chain seq x y z
N MET A 1 73.88 -0.57 -40.65
CA MET A 1 73.04 0.43 -41.36
C MET A 1 71.82 0.68 -40.49
N ARG A 2 71.67 1.90 -39.96
CA ARG A 2 70.48 2.36 -39.21
C ARG A 2 69.29 2.48 -40.19
N VAL A 3 68.06 2.26 -39.74
CA VAL A 3 67.00 3.30 -39.61
C VAL A 3 65.78 2.70 -38.89
N LEU A 4 65.28 3.48 -37.93
CA LEU A 4 64.08 3.33 -37.11
C LEU A 4 62.82 3.71 -37.90
N ILE A 5 61.68 3.04 -37.69
CA ILE A 5 60.37 3.69 -37.81
C ILE A 5 59.46 3.25 -36.65
N ASN A 6 59.06 4.27 -35.89
CA ASN A 6 58.06 4.28 -34.83
C ASN A 6 56.65 3.96 -35.38
N GLY A 7 55.87 3.21 -34.63
CA GLY A 7 54.44 3.02 -34.88
C GLY A 7 53.71 2.79 -33.57
N ALA A 8 53.35 3.87 -32.88
CA ALA A 8 52.48 3.83 -31.71
C ALA A 8 51.05 3.45 -32.15
N ALA A 9 50.46 2.44 -31.52
CA ALA A 9 49.04 2.14 -31.63
C ALA A 9 48.41 2.15 -30.23
N LEU A 10 47.68 3.23 -29.95
CA LEU A 10 46.72 3.35 -28.85
C LEU A 10 45.59 2.34 -29.04
N VAL A 11 45.27 1.54 -28.01
CA VAL A 11 43.94 0.90 -27.92
C VAL A 11 43.41 1.02 -26.49
N ALA A 12 42.47 1.95 -26.38
CA ALA A 12 41.36 2.13 -25.44
C ALA A 12 41.22 1.13 -24.27
N GLY A 13 41.40 1.64 -23.05
CA GLY A 13 40.86 1.02 -21.84
C GLY A 13 39.33 1.16 -21.80
N LEU A 14 38.62 0.05 -21.87
CA LEU A 14 37.19 -0.03 -21.58
C LEU A 14 36.99 0.06 -20.06
N LEU A 15 36.64 1.25 -19.57
CA LEU A 15 36.08 1.44 -18.24
C LEU A 15 34.66 0.86 -18.24
N PHE A 16 34.47 -0.28 -17.58
CA PHE A 16 33.15 -0.76 -17.23
C PHE A 16 32.55 0.20 -16.19
N ALA A 17 31.66 1.08 -16.62
CA ALA A 17 30.81 1.83 -15.72
C ALA A 17 29.81 0.84 -15.10
N SER A 18 30.10 0.40 -13.88
CA SER A 18 29.12 -0.28 -13.03
C SER A 18 27.93 0.66 -12.87
N THR A 19 26.84 0.38 -13.58
CA THR A 19 25.58 1.06 -13.36
C THR A 19 25.02 0.52 -12.05
N GLU A 20 25.29 1.22 -10.96
CA GLU A 20 24.63 0.98 -9.68
C GLU A 20 23.14 1.27 -9.90
N ALA A 21 22.35 0.20 -10.03
CA ALA A 21 20.91 0.31 -10.03
C ALA A 21 20.51 0.89 -8.67
N ALA A 22 20.16 2.17 -8.64
CA ALA A 22 19.59 2.80 -7.48
C ALA A 22 18.32 2.02 -7.09
N ALA A 23 18.43 1.23 -6.03
CA ALA A 23 17.30 0.56 -5.42
C ALA A 23 16.30 1.65 -5.03
N SER A 24 15.20 1.73 -5.78
CA SER A 24 14.11 2.63 -5.47
C SER A 24 13.38 2.06 -4.26
N SER A 25 13.77 2.49 -3.05
CA SER A 25 12.94 2.27 -1.88
C SER A 25 11.71 3.17 -2.02
N SER A 26 10.57 2.58 -2.36
CA SER A 26 9.30 3.28 -2.21
C SER A 26 9.20 3.76 -0.76
N PRO A 27 8.94 5.05 -0.51
CA PRO A 27 8.86 5.55 0.86
C PRO A 27 7.71 4.84 1.58
N ASN A 28 8.00 4.30 2.77
CA ASN A 28 6.96 3.75 3.63
C ASN A 28 5.92 4.84 3.93
N PRO A 29 4.62 4.48 4.02
CA PRO A 29 3.58 5.43 4.35
C PRO A 29 3.90 6.21 5.62
N THR A 30 3.59 7.50 5.61
CA THR A 30 3.65 8.32 6.82
C THR A 30 2.58 7.84 7.79
N PHE A 31 3.00 7.38 8.96
CA PHE A 31 2.10 6.92 10.01
C PHE A 31 1.11 8.00 10.46
N LEU A 32 -0.15 7.62 10.70
CA LEU A 32 -1.21 8.49 11.18
C LEU A 32 -1.73 8.06 12.56
N TYR A 33 -2.24 6.83 12.67
CA TYR A 33 -2.78 6.26 13.91
C TYR A 33 -2.93 4.74 13.82
N GLU A 34 -3.21 4.09 14.95
CA GLU A 34 -3.49 2.66 15.04
C GLU A 34 -4.92 2.43 15.53
N GLU A 35 -5.49 1.29 15.16
CA GLU A 35 -6.77 0.80 15.66
C GLU A 35 -6.64 -0.68 16.02
N VAL A 36 -7.37 -1.10 17.06
CA VAL A 36 -7.43 -2.48 17.52
C VAL A 36 -8.89 -2.88 17.65
N SER A 37 -9.22 -4.13 17.26
CA SER A 37 -10.57 -4.66 17.36
C SER A 37 -10.98 -4.82 18.83
N VAL A 38 -12.27 -4.91 19.14
CA VAL A 38 -12.73 -5.40 20.45
C VAL A 38 -12.75 -6.94 20.48
N PRO A 39 -12.78 -7.61 21.67
CA PRO A 39 -12.87 -9.07 21.72
C PRO A 39 -14.09 -9.60 20.95
N GLY A 40 -13.90 -10.66 20.18
CA GLY A 40 -14.95 -11.29 19.38
C GLY A 40 -15.45 -10.49 18.17
N GLU A 41 -14.91 -9.30 17.90
CA GLU A 41 -15.25 -8.51 16.72
C GLU A 41 -14.72 -9.20 15.45
N SER A 42 -15.59 -9.46 14.49
CA SER A 42 -15.16 -9.99 13.18
C SER A 42 -14.35 -8.95 12.41
N MET A 43 -13.55 -9.40 11.43
CA MET A 43 -12.75 -8.48 10.61
C MET A 43 -13.62 -7.47 9.83
N ASP A 44 -14.80 -7.91 9.35
CA ASP A 44 -15.75 -7.03 8.67
C ASP A 44 -16.29 -5.94 9.59
N GLU A 45 -16.70 -6.30 10.82
CA GLU A 45 -17.18 -5.36 11.83
C GLU A 45 -16.07 -4.38 12.23
N PHE A 46 -14.87 -4.89 12.46
CA PHE A 46 -13.69 -4.08 12.78
C PHE A 46 -13.42 -3.04 11.69
N VAL A 47 -13.37 -3.46 10.42
CA VAL A 47 -13.13 -2.56 9.29
C VAL A 47 -14.28 -1.56 9.13
N ALA A 48 -15.54 -2.02 9.23
CA ALA A 48 -16.70 -1.13 9.15
C ALA A 48 -16.68 -0.05 10.23
N ARG A 49 -16.27 -0.40 11.47
CA ARG A 49 -16.17 0.54 12.59
C ARG A 49 -15.09 1.60 12.40
N ILE A 50 -13.91 1.24 11.89
CA ILE A 50 -12.81 2.20 11.73
C ILE A 50 -12.94 3.07 10.47
N SER A 51 -13.73 2.61 9.49
CA SER A 51 -13.84 3.26 8.18
C SER A 51 -14.31 4.72 8.22
N PRO A 52 -15.33 5.13 9.02
CA PRO A 52 -15.77 6.52 9.08
C PRO A 52 -14.66 7.51 9.45
N LYS A 53 -13.84 7.17 10.46
CA LYS A 53 -12.69 7.98 10.88
C LYS A 53 -11.62 8.06 9.78
N ALA A 54 -11.35 6.95 9.10
CA ALA A 54 -10.41 6.94 7.98
C ALA A 54 -10.90 7.79 6.80
N ILE A 55 -12.19 7.70 6.46
CA ILE A 55 -12.80 8.52 5.40
C ILE A 55 -12.78 10.01 5.75
N GLU A 56 -13.09 10.38 6.99
CA GLU A 56 -13.02 11.77 7.43
C GLU A 56 -11.63 12.37 7.17
N VAL A 57 -10.57 11.64 7.53
CA VAL A 57 -9.19 12.09 7.29
C VAL A 57 -8.87 12.13 5.79
N THR A 58 -9.33 11.14 5.01
CA THR A 58 -9.14 11.12 3.55
C THR A 58 -9.79 12.29 2.85
N GLU A 59 -11.02 12.62 3.20
CA GLU A 59 -11.74 13.75 2.60
C GLU A 59 -11.14 15.09 3.04
N ALA A 60 -10.83 15.24 4.34
CA ALA A 60 -10.28 16.47 4.88
C ALA A 60 -8.89 16.81 4.29
N ARG A 61 -8.05 15.79 4.10
CA ARG A 61 -6.66 15.98 3.64
C ARG A 61 -6.47 15.71 2.15
N ARG A 62 -7.48 15.18 1.47
CA ARG A 62 -7.39 14.68 0.08
C ARG A 62 -6.23 13.71 -0.11
N VAL A 63 -6.16 12.68 0.72
CA VAL A 63 -5.15 11.60 0.66
C VAL A 63 -5.76 10.23 0.88
N SER A 64 -5.21 9.20 0.26
CA SER A 64 -5.55 7.81 0.57
C SER A 64 -4.84 7.40 1.85
N ILE A 65 -5.57 6.71 2.72
CA ILE A 65 -5.07 6.10 3.96
C ILE A 65 -5.07 4.61 3.75
N CYS A 66 -4.03 3.92 4.21
CA CYS A 66 -3.92 2.49 4.05
C CYS A 66 -3.14 1.81 5.16
N GLY A 67 -3.25 0.48 5.22
CA GLY A 67 -2.49 -0.37 6.12
C GLY A 67 -2.76 -1.85 5.87
N ALA A 68 -1.97 -2.70 6.52
CA ALA A 68 -2.18 -4.14 6.58
C ALA A 68 -2.90 -4.51 7.89
N ILE A 69 -3.89 -5.41 7.80
CA ILE A 69 -4.59 -5.91 8.98
C ILE A 69 -3.73 -7.00 9.62
N GLY A 70 -3.33 -6.78 10.87
CA GLY A 70 -2.68 -7.77 11.71
C GLY A 70 -3.68 -8.57 12.54
N GLN A 71 -3.28 -9.75 13.01
CA GLN A 71 -4.04 -10.57 13.93
C GLN A 71 -3.14 -11.10 15.07
N ALA A 72 -3.71 -11.12 16.27
CA ALA A 72 -3.17 -11.78 17.44
C ALA A 72 -4.34 -12.41 18.19
N ASP A 73 -4.30 -13.72 18.41
CA ASP A 73 -5.41 -14.49 18.99
C ASP A 73 -6.74 -14.23 18.26
N ASP A 74 -7.76 -13.76 18.99
CA ASP A 74 -9.10 -13.41 18.50
C ASP A 74 -9.25 -11.92 18.16
N ARG A 75 -8.14 -11.17 18.04
CA ARG A 75 -8.13 -9.73 17.83
C ARG A 75 -7.47 -9.34 16.52
N PHE A 76 -7.98 -8.28 15.92
CA PHE A 76 -7.40 -7.64 14.74
C PHE A 76 -6.79 -6.29 15.11
N SER A 77 -5.80 -5.87 14.34
CA SER A 77 -5.23 -4.53 14.45
C SER A 77 -4.90 -3.97 13.08
N ILE A 78 -4.72 -2.66 13.00
CA ILE A 78 -4.18 -2.01 11.82
C ILE A 78 -3.41 -0.77 12.21
N ARG A 79 -2.27 -0.59 11.56
CA ARG A 79 -1.48 0.63 11.57
C ARG A 79 -1.78 1.38 10.28
N LEU A 80 -2.36 2.58 10.39
CA LEU A 80 -2.80 3.36 9.24
C LEU A 80 -1.82 4.48 8.93
N GLY A 81 -1.46 4.59 7.66
CA GLY A 81 -0.58 5.61 7.13
C GLY A 81 -1.04 6.15 5.78
N THR A 82 -0.27 7.08 5.21
CA THR A 82 -0.53 7.66 3.89
C THR A 82 0.75 7.91 3.12
N SER A 83 0.73 7.70 1.79
CA SER A 83 1.78 8.15 0.87
C SER A 83 1.61 9.63 0.47
N ASN A 84 0.76 10.40 1.16
CA ASN A 84 0.44 11.82 0.88
C ASN A 84 -0.10 12.09 -0.53
N THR A 85 -0.78 11.11 -1.12
CA THR A 85 -1.48 11.22 -2.41
C THR A 85 -2.84 10.54 -2.32
N TRP A 86 -3.82 11.04 -3.06
CA TRP A 86 -5.17 10.47 -3.09
C TRP A 86 -5.33 9.29 -4.06
N LYS A 87 -4.38 9.12 -5.00
CA LYS A 87 -4.47 8.11 -6.08
C LYS A 87 -3.92 6.74 -5.69
N SER A 88 -3.01 6.70 -4.73
CA SER A 88 -2.31 5.48 -4.34
C SER A 88 -1.91 5.54 -2.88
N CYS A 89 -1.74 4.36 -2.29
CA CYS A 89 -1.16 4.23 -0.97
C CYS A 89 -0.32 2.95 -0.98
N ASP A 90 0.96 3.10 -0.69
CA ASP A 90 1.89 1.98 -0.61
C ASP A 90 1.55 1.19 0.65
N ILE A 91 1.59 -0.14 0.59
CA ILE A 91 1.25 -0.96 1.77
C ILE A 91 2.39 -1.94 1.97
N ASP A 92 3.12 -1.75 3.06
CA ASP A 92 4.01 -2.79 3.59
C ASP A 92 3.16 -3.80 4.35
N LEU A 93 3.11 -5.04 3.85
CA LEU A 93 2.33 -6.11 4.49
C LEU A 93 2.90 -6.51 5.85
N SER A 94 4.14 -6.15 6.16
CA SER A 94 4.78 -6.40 7.46
C SER A 94 4.57 -5.28 8.48
N ASP A 95 4.05 -4.12 8.07
CA ASP A 95 3.78 -2.98 8.96
C ASP A 95 2.43 -3.14 9.68
N THR A 96 2.45 -3.96 10.74
CA THR A 96 1.32 -4.18 11.64
C THR A 96 1.62 -3.62 13.03
N VAL A 97 0.59 -3.46 13.85
CA VAL A 97 0.76 -3.08 15.27
C VAL A 97 1.64 -4.12 15.97
N ALA A 98 2.53 -3.66 16.86
CA ALA A 98 3.45 -4.53 17.59
C ALA A 98 2.70 -5.67 18.29
N GLY A 99 3.19 -6.91 18.13
CA GLY A 99 2.56 -8.12 18.67
C GLY A 99 1.49 -8.75 17.79
N TYR A 100 1.13 -8.13 16.66
CA TYR A 100 0.21 -8.70 15.67
C TYR A 100 0.97 -9.18 14.45
N ALA A 101 0.56 -10.34 13.90
CA ALA A 101 1.10 -10.87 12.67
C ALA A 101 0.21 -10.50 11.49
N SER A 102 0.80 -10.20 10.33
CA SER A 102 0.04 -9.86 9.12
C SER A 102 -0.91 -10.97 8.69
N THR A 103 -2.15 -10.61 8.39
CA THR A 103 -3.12 -11.51 7.75
C THR A 103 -2.98 -11.52 6.21
N GLY A 104 -2.16 -10.61 5.66
CA GLY A 104 -2.11 -10.34 4.22
C GLY A 104 -3.36 -9.66 3.65
N VAL A 105 -4.32 -9.25 4.51
CA VAL A 105 -5.50 -8.48 4.10
C VAL A 105 -5.18 -6.99 4.25
N THR A 106 -5.39 -6.22 3.20
CA THR A 106 -5.13 -4.78 3.21
C THR A 106 -6.40 -3.97 3.40
N PHE A 107 -6.28 -2.77 3.94
CA PHE A 107 -7.33 -1.77 3.93
C PHE A 107 -6.79 -0.50 3.27
N HIS A 108 -7.64 0.18 2.50
CA HIS A 108 -7.37 1.54 2.09
C HIS A 108 -8.66 2.34 1.89
N THR A 109 -8.53 3.66 1.87
CA THR A 109 -9.61 4.58 1.54
C THR A 109 -9.41 5.19 0.17
N THR A 110 -10.52 5.62 -0.44
CA THR A 110 -10.51 6.55 -1.58
C THR A 110 -11.44 7.72 -1.28
N THR A 111 -11.26 8.82 -2.00
CA THR A 111 -12.18 9.95 -1.98
C THR A 111 -13.55 9.55 -2.54
N SER A 112 -14.56 10.38 -2.29
CA SER A 112 -15.95 10.17 -2.72
C SER A 112 -16.27 10.77 -4.11
N ASP A 113 -15.28 11.21 -4.87
CA ASP A 113 -15.45 11.66 -6.25
C ASP A 113 -15.77 10.50 -7.20
N GLU A 114 -16.50 10.79 -8.29
CA GLU A 114 -17.09 9.78 -9.20
C GLU A 114 -16.06 8.75 -9.73
N GLY A 115 -14.82 9.19 -9.97
CA GLY A 115 -13.73 8.31 -10.40
C GLY A 115 -13.29 7.28 -9.34
N SER A 116 -13.47 7.61 -8.06
CA SER A 116 -13.09 6.80 -6.90
C SER A 116 -14.24 5.93 -6.39
N GLN A 117 -15.50 6.31 -6.65
CA GLN A 117 -16.70 5.56 -6.24
C GLN A 117 -16.87 4.19 -6.93
N ARG A 118 -16.03 3.86 -7.92
CA ARG A 118 -16.02 2.52 -8.54
C ARG A 118 -15.50 1.44 -7.59
N GLY A 119 -14.90 1.82 -6.47
CA GLY A 119 -14.29 0.92 -5.49
C GLY A 119 -12.89 0.49 -5.93
N PHE A 120 -12.73 -0.77 -6.31
CA PHE A 120 -11.41 -1.33 -6.60
C PHE A 120 -10.86 -0.94 -7.99
N SER A 121 -9.64 -0.42 -7.99
CA SER A 121 -8.80 -0.23 -9.18
C SER A 121 -8.08 -1.52 -9.59
N ALA A 122 -7.50 -1.54 -10.79
CA ALA A 122 -6.64 -2.65 -11.24
C ALA A 122 -5.47 -2.93 -10.28
N GLU A 123 -4.95 -1.90 -9.62
CA GLU A 123 -3.89 -2.01 -8.62
C GLU A 123 -4.37 -2.74 -7.36
N ASN A 124 -5.62 -2.53 -6.95
CA ASN A 124 -6.17 -3.22 -5.79
C ASN A 124 -6.27 -4.72 -6.04
N PHE A 125 -6.64 -5.12 -7.27
CA PHE A 125 -6.72 -6.53 -7.67
C PHE A 125 -5.37 -7.24 -7.77
N LYS A 126 -4.23 -6.53 -7.68
CA LYS A 126 -2.91 -7.17 -7.52
C LYS A 126 -2.74 -7.75 -6.11
N ARG A 127 -3.51 -7.27 -5.13
CA ARG A 127 -3.53 -7.78 -3.76
C ARG A 127 -4.54 -8.92 -3.68
N ALA A 128 -4.18 -10.00 -3.00
CA ALA A 128 -5.02 -11.19 -2.91
C ALA A 128 -6.37 -10.87 -2.25
N ARG A 129 -6.35 -10.09 -1.16
CA ARG A 129 -7.52 -9.75 -0.36
C ARG A 129 -7.43 -8.32 0.16
N GLY A 130 -8.57 -7.63 0.25
CA GLY A 130 -8.57 -6.32 0.89
C GLY A 130 -9.90 -5.60 0.90
N TYR A 131 -9.94 -4.56 1.71
CA TYR A 131 -11.06 -3.66 1.85
C TYR A 131 -10.76 -2.32 1.18
N VAL A 132 -11.80 -1.70 0.63
CA VAL A 132 -11.81 -0.30 0.24
C VAL A 132 -12.99 0.39 0.92
N ALA A 133 -12.72 1.53 1.55
CA ALA A 133 -13.75 2.42 2.06
C ALA A 133 -13.83 3.67 1.18
N PHE A 134 -15.04 4.14 0.91
CA PHE A 134 -15.30 5.39 0.21
C PHE A 134 -16.67 5.96 0.57
N GLY A 135 -16.72 7.24 0.92
CA GLY A 135 -17.93 7.88 1.44
C GLY A 135 -18.52 7.08 2.61
N LYS A 136 -19.69 6.49 2.41
CA LYS A 136 -20.45 5.71 3.39
C LYS A 136 -20.37 4.19 3.19
N TYR A 137 -19.56 3.74 2.25
CA TYR A 137 -19.50 2.33 1.84
C TYR A 137 -18.16 1.71 2.20
N VAL A 138 -18.21 0.44 2.56
CA VAL A 138 -17.03 -0.43 2.67
C VAL A 138 -17.26 -1.64 1.79
N ARG A 139 -16.29 -1.95 0.94
CA ARG A 139 -16.31 -3.15 0.09
C ARG A 139 -15.11 -4.02 0.39
N TYR A 140 -15.29 -5.31 0.21
CA TYR A 140 -14.24 -6.31 0.29
C TYR A 140 -14.03 -6.96 -1.08
N GLN A 141 -12.77 -7.26 -1.42
CA GLN A 141 -12.41 -8.11 -2.55
C GLN A 141 -11.54 -9.28 -2.12
N GLU A 142 -11.74 -10.41 -2.79
CA GLU A 142 -10.80 -11.52 -2.91
C GLU A 142 -10.58 -11.81 -4.40
N GLY A 143 -9.55 -11.18 -4.97
CA GLY A 143 -9.35 -11.14 -6.41
C GLY A 143 -10.49 -10.46 -7.17
N ARG A 144 -10.52 -10.64 -8.50
CA ARG A 144 -11.45 -9.92 -9.41
C ARG A 144 -12.90 -10.38 -9.38
N THR A 145 -13.18 -11.55 -8.81
CA THR A 145 -14.49 -12.21 -8.95
C THR A 145 -15.30 -12.25 -7.66
N LYS A 146 -14.70 -11.91 -6.52
CA LYS A 146 -15.35 -11.98 -5.20
C LYS A 146 -15.34 -10.62 -4.53
N ASP A 147 -16.09 -9.69 -5.11
CA ASP A 147 -16.37 -8.38 -4.53
C ASP A 147 -17.72 -8.43 -3.79
N ARG A 148 -17.76 -7.91 -2.56
CA ARG A 148 -19.00 -7.77 -1.77
C ARG A 148 -19.02 -6.46 -0.98
N LEU A 149 -20.23 -5.96 -0.76
CA LEU A 149 -20.48 -4.83 0.14
C LEU A 149 -20.45 -5.32 1.59
N ILE A 150 -19.71 -4.64 2.44
CA ILE A 150 -19.61 -4.90 3.89
C ILE A 150 -20.60 -4.00 4.62
N SER A 151 -20.57 -2.71 4.32
CA SER A 151 -21.48 -1.74 4.90
C SER A 151 -22.03 -0.80 3.84
N SER A 152 -23.31 -0.49 4.01
CA SER A 152 -24.07 0.59 3.40
C SER A 152 -24.86 1.24 4.54
N PRO A 153 -25.13 2.54 4.51
CA PRO A 153 -26.22 3.09 5.31
C PRO A 153 -27.57 2.52 4.88
#